data_AF-A0ABD6A3B9-F1
#
_entry.id   AF-A0ABD6A3B9-F1
#
_cell.length_a   1.000
_cell.length_b   1.000
_cell.length_c   1.000
_cell.angle_alpha   90.00
_cell.angle_beta   90.00
_cell.angle_gamma   90.00
#
_symmetry.space_group_name_H-M   'P 1'
#
loop_
_entity.id
_entity.type
_entity.pdbx_description
1 polymer ?
#
loop_
_entity_poly.entity_id
_entity_poly.type
_entity_poly.pdbx_seq_one_letter_code
_entity_poly.pdbx_strand_id
1 'polypeptide(L)' 'MYHGRLYPNLDDLFEKGLVERGSVDKRTNSYALTDAGRDLLRGRIEWLADQAGLDVMEVDHRLANTEPVTKEGDD' A
#
# COMPACT_ATOMS: atom_id res chain seq x y z
N MET A 1 -18.31 22.78 -6.72
CA MET A 1 -18.56 22.77 -5.26
C MET A 1 -17.92 21.51 -4.70
N TYR A 2 -16.78 21.67 -4.01
CA TYR A 2 -15.96 20.66 -3.32
C TYR A 2 -15.68 19.33 -4.05
N HIS A 3 -14.69 19.32 -4.95
CA HIS A 3 -13.98 18.07 -5.30
C HIS A 3 -13.11 17.69 -4.10
N GLY A 4 -13.73 17.04 -3.12
CA GLY A 4 -13.05 16.61 -1.90
C GLY A 4 -11.82 15.78 -2.25
N ARG A 5 -10.63 16.32 -1.94
CA ARG A 5 -9.30 15.66 -1.96
C ARG A 5 -9.21 14.49 -2.94
N LEU A 6 -9.38 14.79 -4.23
CA LEU A 6 -8.99 13.86 -5.28
C LEU A 6 -7.47 13.77 -5.17
N TYR A 7 -6.94 12.61 -4.78
CA TYR A 7 -5.51 12.35 -4.81
C TYR A 7 -5.24 11.74 -6.18
N PRO A 8 -4.92 12.56 -7.20
CA PRO A 8 -4.79 12.06 -8.58
C PRO A 8 -3.81 10.90 -8.67
N ASN A 9 -2.75 10.94 -7.86
CA ASN A 9 -1.79 9.84 -7.77
C ASN A 9 -2.42 8.52 -7.28
N LEU A 10 -3.40 8.54 -6.39
CA LEU A 10 -4.08 7.32 -5.92
C LEU A 10 -5.09 6.81 -6.95
N ASP A 11 -5.79 7.71 -7.65
CA ASP A 11 -6.67 7.32 -8.75
C ASP A 11 -5.87 6.69 -9.89
N ASP A 12 -4.73 7.27 -10.27
CA ASP A 12 -3.83 6.70 -11.27
C ASP A 12 -3.34 5.30 -10.90
N LEU A 13 -2.99 5.08 -9.62
CA LEU A 13 -2.55 3.77 -9.14
C LEU A 13 -3.70 2.75 -9.13
N PHE A 14 -4.91 3.20 -8.82
CA PHE A 14 -6.11 2.37 -8.86
C PHE A 14 -6.47 1.99 -10.30
N GLU A 15 -6.46 2.96 -11.22
CA GLU A 15 -6.68 2.72 -12.66
C GLU A 15 -5.65 1.78 -13.27
N LYS A 16 -4.39 1.85 -12.80
CA LYS A 16 -3.33 0.91 -13.17
C LYS A 16 -3.43 -0.46 -12.49
N GLY A 17 -4.41 -0.66 -11.61
CA GLY A 17 -4.63 -1.93 -10.89
C GLY A 17 -3.54 -2.27 -9.86
N LEU A 18 -2.75 -1.28 -9.43
CA LEU A 18 -1.66 -1.46 -8.47
C LEU A 18 -2.15 -1.39 -7.02
N VAL A 19 -3.28 -0.71 -6.81
CA VAL A 19 -3.96 -0.63 -5.52
C VAL A 19 -5.44 -0.91 -5.70
N GLU A 20 -6.04 -1.49 -4.68
CA GLU A 20 -7.49 -1.58 -4.53
C GLU A 20 -7.97 -0.56 -3.49
N ARG A 21 -9.19 -0.06 -3.66
CA ARG A 21 -9.83 0.92 -2.76
C ARG A 21 -10.90 0.23 -1.93
N GLY A 22 -10.90 0.50 -0.63
CA GLY A 22 -11.98 0.17 0.29
C GLY A 22 -12.53 1.41 0.97
N SER A 23 -13.65 1.26 1.68
CA SER A 23 -14.24 2.31 2.51
C SER A 23 -14.31 1.80 3.94
N VAL A 24 -13.71 2.55 4.86
CA VAL A 24 -13.78 2.27 6.31
C VAL A 24 -14.99 2.98 6.90
N ASP A 25 -15.22 4.24 6.51
CA ASP A 25 -16.40 5.02 6.86
C ASP A 25 -16.76 6.01 5.74
N LYS A 26 -17.77 6.87 5.97
CA LYS A 26 -18.30 7.85 4.98
C LYS A 26 -17.29 8.94 4.58
N ARG A 27 -16.15 9.05 5.26
CA ARG A 27 -15.08 10.05 5.06
C ARG A 27 -13.69 9.43 4.91
N THR A 28 -13.50 8.18 5.32
CA THR A 28 -12.21 7.47 5.34
C THR A 28 -12.18 6.36 4.28
N ASN A 29 -11.31 6.52 3.28
CA ASN A 29 -11.00 5.49 2.29
C ASN A 29 -9.79 4.66 2.75
N SER A 30 -9.83 3.35 2.54
CA SER A 30 -8.66 2.46 2.67
C SER A 30 -8.09 2.15 1.29
N TYR A 31 -6.78 1.92 1.23
CA TYR A 31 -6.11 1.45 0.03
C TYR A 31 -5.20 0.28 0.40
N ALA A 32 -5.25 -0.79 -0.38
CA ALA A 32 -4.39 -1.95 -0.21
C ALA A 32 -3.64 -2.23 -1.52
N LEU A 33 -2.41 -2.74 -1.42
CA LEU A 33 -1.67 -3.17 -2.60
C LEU A 33 -2.28 -4.45 -3.16
N THR A 34 -2.52 -4.47 -4.46
CA THR A 34 -2.78 -5.70 -5.20
C THR A 34 -1.50 -6.53 -5.32
N ASP A 35 -1.62 -7.78 -5.74
CA ASP A 35 -0.45 -8.63 -6.03
C ASP A 35 0.45 -7.98 -7.10
N ALA A 36 -0.16 -7.40 -8.14
CA ALA A 36 0.58 -6.65 -9.17
C ALA A 36 1.33 -5.44 -8.59
N GLY A 37 0.73 -4.72 -7.63
CA GLY A 37 1.40 -3.62 -6.93
C GLY A 37 2.59 -4.11 -6.09
N ARG A 38 2.45 -5.25 -5.41
CA ARG A 38 3.54 -5.88 -4.65
C ARG A 38 4.69 -6.31 -5.55
N ASP A 39 4.39 -6.93 -6.69
CA ASP A 39 5.40 -7.38 -7.65
C ASP A 39 6.16 -6.19 -8.27
N LEU A 40 5.45 -5.10 -8.59
CA LEU A 40 6.08 -3.88 -9.10
C LEU A 40 7.05 -3.29 -8.07
N LEU A 41 6.65 -3.23 -6.79
CA LEU A 41 7.52 -2.76 -5.72
C LEU A 41 8.70 -3.69 -5.50
N ARG A 42 8.51 -5.01 -5.56
CA ARG A 42 9.60 -5.99 -5.46
C ARG A 42 10.64 -5.73 -6.55
N GLY A 43 10.24 -5.66 -7.80
CA GLY A 43 11.16 -5.39 -8.91
C GLY A 43 11.85 -4.04 -8.78
N ARG A 44 11.17 -3.01 -8.24
CA ARG A 44 11.78 -1.71 -7.98
C ARG A 44 12.86 -1.78 -6.89
N ILE A 45 12.62 -2.55 -5.84
CA ILE A 45 13.57 -2.75 -4.74
C ILE A 45 14.79 -3.53 -5.23
N GLU A 46 14.57 -4.63 -5.96
CA GLU A 46 15.65 -5.43 -6.56
C GLU A 46 16.53 -4.58 -7.47
N TRP A 47 15.93 -3.76 -8.34
CA TRP A 47 16.67 -2.84 -9.20
C TRP A 47 17.50 -1.85 -8.38
N LEU A 48 16.94 -1.22 -7.34
CA LEU A 48 17.69 -0.29 -6.49
C LEU A 48 18.83 -0.97 -5.74
N ALA A 49 18.61 -2.20 -5.28
CA ALA A 49 19.58 -2.98 -4.55
C ALA A 49 20.76 -3.37 -5.45
N ASP A 50 20.49 -3.85 -6.67
CA ASP A 50 21.52 -4.11 -7.69
C ASP A 50 22.39 -2.88 -7.94
N GLN A 51 21.76 -1.70 -8.13
CA GLN A 51 22.50 -0.45 -8.33
C GLN A 51 23.32 -0.01 -7.12
N ALA A 52 22.95 -0.46 -5.91
CA ALA A 52 23.67 -0.18 -4.67
C ALA A 52 24.66 -1.29 -4.28
N GLY A 53 24.72 -2.40 -5.02
CA GLY A 53 25.50 -3.59 -4.64
C GLY A 53 25.00 -4.28 -3.38
N LEU A 54 23.68 -4.23 -3.13
CA LEU A 54 23.01 -4.84 -1.99
C LEU A 54 22.24 -6.09 -2.44
N ASP A 55 22.26 -7.12 -1.59
CA ASP A 55 21.39 -8.30 -1.78
C ASP A 55 20.05 -8.10 -1.05
N VAL A 56 18.96 -8.36 -1.76
CA VAL A 56 17.61 -8.33 -1.19
C VAL A 56 17.24 -9.71 -0.68
N MET A 57 16.91 -9.80 0.61
CA MET A 57 16.36 -11.02 1.20
C MET A 57 14.86 -10.85 1.41
N GLU A 58 14.05 -11.74 0.86
CA GLU A 58 12.62 -11.78 1.16
C GLU A 58 12.42 -12.27 2.59
N VAL A 59 11.76 -11.46 3.42
CA VAL A 59 11.41 -11.80 4.80
C VAL A 59 9.93 -12.10 4.87
N ASP A 60 9.55 -13.24 5.46
CA ASP A 60 8.13 -13.55 5.68
C ASP A 60 7.53 -12.52 6.65
N HIS A 61 6.70 -11.64 6.11
CA HIS A 61 5.98 -10.59 6.84
C HIS A 61 5.02 -11.15 7.91
N ARG A 62 4.70 -12.45 7.91
CA ARG A 62 3.95 -13.11 8.99
C ARG A 62 4.70 -13.12 10.33
N LEU A 63 6.03 -12.95 10.29
CA LEU A 63 6.85 -12.84 11.50
C LEU A 63 6.96 -11.40 12.03
N ALA A 64 6.50 -10.39 11.28
CA ALA A 64 6.70 -8.98 11.59
C ALA A 64 5.47 -8.26 12.17
N ASN A 65 4.27 -8.87 12.15
CA ASN A 65 3.02 -8.24 12.55
C ASN A 65 2.24 -9.04 13.61
N THR A 66 2.78 -9.17 14.82
CA THR A 66 1.96 -9.21 16.06
C THR A 66 1.95 -7.76 16.56
N GLU A 67 0.90 -6.95 16.50
CA GLU A 67 -0.50 -7.13 16.86
C GLU A 67 -1.37 -6.14 16.04
N PRO A 68 -2.66 -6.42 15.78
CA PRO A 68 -3.56 -5.41 15.24
C PRO A 68 -3.93 -4.40 16.33
N VAL A 69 -3.60 -3.11 16.13
CA VAL A 69 -4.16 -2.02 16.95
C VAL A 69 -5.65 -1.92 16.62
N THR A 70 -6.47 -2.55 17.45
CA THR A 70 -7.90 -2.23 17.56
C THR A 70 -8.01 -0.80 18.10
N LYS A 71 -8.44 0.14 17.26
CA LYS A 71 -8.94 1.43 17.74
C LYS A 71 -10.32 1.19 18.36
N GLU A 72 -10.33 0.93 19.66
CA GLU A 72 -11.52 1.05 20.49
C GLU A 72 -11.70 2.50 20.95
N GLY A 73 -12.96 2.97 20.95
CA GLY A 73 -13.44 4.06 21.81
C GLY A 73 -13.57 5.44 21.17
N ASP A 74 -14.71 5.72 20.55
CA ASP A 74 -15.33 7.06 20.56
C ASP A 74 -16.41 6.99 21.66
N ASP A 75 -16.25 7.78 22.72
CA ASP A 75 -17.30 8.24 23.64
C ASP A 75 -17.16 9.76 23.80
#